data_AF-A0A6N9Q0K1-F1
#
_entry.id   AF-A0A6N9Q0K1-F1
#
_cell.length_a   1.000
_cell.length_b   1.000
_cell.length_c   1.000
_cell.angle_alpha   90.00
_cell.angle_beta   90.00
_cell.angle_gamma   90.00
#
_symmetry.space_group_name_H-M   'P 1'
#
loop_
_entity.id
_entity.type
_entity.pdbx_description
1 polymer ?
#
loop_
_entity_poly.entity_id
_entity_poly.type
_entity_poly.pdbx_seq_one_letter_code
_entity_poly.pdbx_strand_id
1 'polypeptide(L)'
;MTYYFNRTFCDCCVCPMKSVCEQLIDCEVNICTISAFLGGVKISDVEDFNVIGTLGGTPICIPISRITGIFVSPSKTINLKPIKKDVKGECACIEESATNKFEKEKSVEVIFPCEGQRRCEGTVNQVGEGIVIVSSPSEQCILSTCQVDAAFLFQQVSNSK
;
A
#
# COMPACT_ATOMS: atom_id res chain seq x y z
N MET A 1 32.36 -11.95 2.90
CA MET A 1 31.08 -12.67 2.80
C MET A 1 30.18 -11.84 1.89
N THR A 2 29.98 -12.27 0.65
CA THR A 2 29.20 -11.51 -0.34
C THR A 2 27.73 -11.87 -0.15
N TYR A 3 26.91 -10.90 0.25
CA TYR A 3 25.46 -11.08 0.30
C TYR A 3 24.94 -11.09 -1.14
N TYR A 4 24.44 -12.24 -1.59
CA TYR A 4 23.73 -12.36 -2.85
C TYR A 4 22.25 -12.07 -2.58
N PHE A 5 21.76 -10.93 -3.05
CA PHE A 5 20.34 -10.57 -2.96
C PHE A 5 19.60 -11.24 -4.13
N ASN A 6 18.85 -12.31 -3.87
CA ASN A 6 18.03 -12.97 -4.90
C ASN A 6 16.80 -12.15 -5.29
N ARG A 7 16.40 -11.19 -4.44
CA ARG A 7 15.31 -10.25 -4.65
C ARG A 7 15.71 -8.89 -4.06
N THR A 8 15.30 -7.84 -4.74
CA THR A 8 15.59 -6.45 -4.42
C THR A 8 14.34 -5.76 -3.86
N PHE A 9 14.52 -4.58 -3.27
CA PHE A 9 13.42 -3.69 -2.92
C PHE A 9 12.38 -3.52 -4.04
N CYS A 10 12.80 -3.46 -5.31
CA CYS A 10 11.87 -3.34 -6.44
C CYS A 10 10.90 -4.54 -6.53
N ASP A 11 11.37 -5.75 -6.24
CA ASP A 11 10.60 -6.98 -6.42
C ASP A 11 9.44 -7.11 -5.43
N CYS A 12 9.65 -6.70 -4.17
CA CYS A 12 8.66 -6.86 -3.10
C CYS A 12 7.93 -5.57 -2.76
N CYS A 13 8.46 -4.39 -3.09
CA CYS A 13 7.87 -3.12 -2.67
C CYS A 13 7.30 -2.31 -3.84
N VAL A 14 8.00 -2.29 -4.98
CA VAL A 14 7.60 -1.45 -6.13
C VAL A 14 6.72 -2.22 -7.10
N CYS A 15 7.12 -3.44 -7.47
CA CYS A 15 6.40 -4.29 -8.42
C CYS A 15 4.97 -4.66 -7.98
N PRO A 16 4.70 -4.97 -6.68
CA PRO A 16 3.33 -5.19 -6.23
C PRO A 16 2.47 -3.92 -6.29
N MET A 17 3.01 -2.77 -5.86
CA MET A 17 2.30 -1.49 -5.96
C MET A 17 2.04 -1.09 -7.42
N LYS A 18 2.98 -1.36 -8.34
CA LYS A 18 2.76 -1.17 -9.79
C LYS A 18 1.55 -1.95 -10.27
N SER A 19 1.45 -3.22 -9.88
CA SER A 19 0.33 -4.09 -10.24
C SER A 19 -1.01 -3.59 -9.69
N VAL A 20 -1.00 -2.97 -8.51
CA VAL A 20 -2.18 -2.27 -7.97
C VAL A 20 -2.53 -1.06 -8.84
N CYS A 21 -1.57 -0.19 -9.14
CA CYS A 21 -1.80 1.01 -9.93
C CYS A 21 -2.34 0.69 -11.34
N GLU A 22 -1.87 -0.38 -11.99
CA GLU A 22 -2.38 -0.84 -13.28
C GLU A 22 -3.87 -1.21 -13.23
N GLN A 23 -4.32 -1.81 -12.13
CA GLN A 23 -5.74 -2.13 -11.92
C GLN A 23 -6.60 -0.89 -11.65
N LEU A 24 -5.97 0.24 -11.35
CA LEU A 24 -6.59 1.52 -11.03
C LEU A 24 -6.56 2.52 -12.19
N ILE A 25 -6.08 2.13 -13.37
CA ILE A 25 -6.22 2.93 -14.58
C ILE A 25 -7.72 3.26 -14.80
N ASP A 26 -7.99 4.48 -15.25
CA ASP A 26 -9.31 5.10 -15.40
C ASP A 26 -10.11 5.33 -14.10
N CYS A 27 -9.50 5.07 -12.94
CA CYS A 27 -10.10 5.36 -11.64
C CYS A 27 -9.63 6.71 -11.10
N GLU A 28 -10.53 7.38 -10.36
CA GLU A 28 -10.17 8.50 -9.49
C GLU A 28 -9.88 7.98 -8.08
N VAL A 29 -8.71 8.33 -7.54
CA VAL A 29 -8.19 7.79 -6.27
C VAL A 29 -7.54 8.88 -5.43
N ASN A 30 -7.36 8.64 -4.13
CA ASN A 30 -6.46 9.47 -3.33
C ASN A 30 -5.14 8.73 -3.09
N ILE A 31 -4.00 9.40 -3.29
CA ILE A 31 -2.68 8.80 -3.16
C ILE A 31 -1.94 9.46 -2.00
N CYS A 32 -1.49 8.63 -1.06
CA CYS A 32 -0.47 9.02 -0.09
C CYS A 32 0.90 8.63 -0.63
N THR A 33 1.80 9.60 -0.64
CA THR A 33 3.23 9.38 -0.81
C THR A 33 3.93 9.65 0.50
N ILE A 34 5.20 9.28 0.59
CA ILE A 34 6.06 9.60 1.74
C ILE A 34 6.15 11.10 2.08
N SER A 35 5.72 12.02 1.21
CA SER A 35 5.82 13.47 1.45
C SER A 35 4.53 14.25 1.23
N ALA A 36 3.51 13.65 0.60
CA ALA A 36 2.33 14.39 0.16
C ALA A 36 1.08 13.51 0.10
N PHE A 37 -0.07 14.14 0.34
CA PHE A 37 -1.39 13.59 0.07
C PHE A 37 -1.97 14.26 -1.19
N LEU A 38 -2.37 13.44 -2.16
CA LEU A 38 -2.95 13.88 -3.43
C LEU A 38 -4.37 13.34 -3.54
N GLY A 39 -5.37 14.21 -3.36
CA GLY A 39 -6.79 13.82 -3.41
C GLY A 39 -7.40 14.03 -4.79
N GLY A 40 -8.11 13.03 -5.32
CA GLY A 40 -8.78 13.13 -6.63
C GLY A 40 -7.84 12.97 -7.83
N VAL A 41 -6.85 12.09 -7.72
CA VAL A 41 -5.97 11.73 -8.83
C VAL A 41 -6.70 10.80 -9.79
N LYS A 42 -6.90 11.23 -11.03
CA LYS A 42 -7.38 10.37 -12.11
C LYS A 42 -6.20 9.72 -12.81
N ILE A 43 -6.02 8.42 -12.62
CA ILE A 43 -4.93 7.65 -13.23
C ILE A 43 -5.27 7.37 -14.69
N SER A 44 -4.37 7.74 -15.60
CA SER A 44 -4.51 7.47 -17.04
C SER A 44 -3.59 6.36 -17.51
N ASP A 45 -2.42 6.18 -16.87
CA ASP A 45 -1.46 5.15 -17.28
C ASP A 45 -0.47 4.80 -16.16
N VAL A 46 0.27 3.70 -16.34
CA VAL A 46 1.39 3.28 -15.51
C VAL A 46 2.58 2.90 -16.40
N GLU A 47 3.55 3.81 -16.51
CA GLU A 47 4.72 3.69 -17.39
C GLU A 47 6.03 3.84 -16.60
N ASP A 48 7.02 2.99 -16.87
CA ASP A 48 8.35 3.06 -16.27
C ASP A 48 8.38 3.24 -14.73
N PHE A 49 7.50 2.50 -14.04
CA PHE A 49 7.30 2.58 -12.58
C PHE A 49 6.82 3.94 -12.07
N ASN A 50 6.12 4.69 -12.92
CA ASN A 50 5.41 5.92 -12.55
C ASN A 50 3.92 5.76 -12.78
N VAL A 51 3.13 6.36 -11.90
CA VAL A 51 1.70 6.60 -12.14
C VAL A 51 1.58 7.91 -12.91
N ILE A 52 0.94 7.84 -14.06
CA ILE A 52 0.63 9.00 -14.91
C ILE A 52 -0.85 9.30 -14.77
N GLY A 53 -1.20 10.58 -14.62
CA GLY A 53 -2.58 10.96 -14.45
C GLY A 53 -2.80 12.46 -14.43
N THR A 54 -3.96 12.86 -13.90
CA THR A 54 -4.30 14.26 -13.70
C THR A 54 -4.83 14.51 -12.30
N LEU A 55 -4.55 15.70 -11.77
CA LEU A 55 -5.08 16.22 -10.52
C LEU A 55 -5.73 17.58 -10.80
N GLY A 56 -7.05 17.67 -10.69
CA GLY A 56 -7.78 18.89 -11.05
C GLY A 56 -7.53 19.36 -12.49
N GLY A 57 -7.33 18.41 -13.42
CA GLY A 57 -6.98 18.68 -14.83
C GLY A 57 -5.51 18.99 -15.10
N THR A 58 -4.67 19.10 -14.06
CA THR A 58 -3.21 19.28 -14.21
C THR A 58 -2.52 17.93 -14.35
N PRO A 59 -1.67 17.71 -15.38
CA PRO A 59 -0.90 16.48 -15.50
C PRO A 59 0.03 16.25 -14.31
N ILE A 60 0.11 15.00 -13.86
CA ILE A 60 1.02 14.58 -12.80
C ILE A 60 1.76 13.29 -13.17
N CYS A 61 2.90 13.08 -12.53
CA CYS A 61 3.70 11.87 -12.60
C CYS A 61 4.20 11.54 -11.19
N ILE A 62 3.84 10.37 -10.67
CA ILE A 62 4.18 9.94 -9.30
C ILE A 62 5.03 8.67 -9.37
N PRO A 63 6.27 8.69 -8.87
CA PRO A 63 7.07 7.48 -8.79
C PRO A 63 6.44 6.48 -7.82
N ILE A 64 6.21 5.25 -8.28
CA ILE A 64 5.52 4.19 -7.52
C ILE A 64 6.28 3.86 -6.22
N SER A 65 7.61 3.96 -6.24
CA SER A 65 8.47 3.75 -5.06
C SER A 65 8.20 4.72 -3.92
N ARG A 66 7.52 5.85 -4.18
CA ARG A 66 7.17 6.86 -3.17
C ARG A 66 5.77 6.65 -2.59
N ILE A 67 4.95 5.79 -3.18
CA ILE A 67 3.56 5.57 -2.77
C ILE A 67 3.54 4.72 -1.49
N THR A 68 2.95 5.27 -0.44
CA THR A 68 2.75 4.60 0.85
C THR A 68 1.37 3.95 0.90
N GLY A 69 0.39 4.55 0.23
CA GLY A 69 -0.90 3.89 -0.01
C GLY A 69 -1.86 4.67 -0.87
N ILE A 70 -2.95 4.00 -1.22
CA ILE A 70 -3.97 4.48 -2.15
C ILE A 70 -5.35 4.23 -1.53
N PHE A 71 -6.21 5.24 -1.56
CA PHE A 71 -7.59 5.16 -1.08
C PHE A 71 -8.53 5.14 -2.28
N VAL A 72 -9.40 4.14 -2.30
CA VAL A 72 -10.33 3.89 -3.41
C VAL A 72 -11.72 3.55 -2.89
N SER A 73 -12.71 3.61 -3.78
CA SER A 73 -14.07 3.16 -3.47
C SER A 73 -14.07 1.72 -2.92
N PRO A 74 -14.86 1.41 -1.88
CA PRO A 74 -14.94 0.05 -1.32
C PRO A 74 -15.51 -0.98 -2.32
N SER A 75 -16.15 -0.53 -3.41
CA SER A 75 -16.62 -1.41 -4.49
C SER A 75 -15.51 -1.85 -5.46
N LYS A 76 -14.31 -1.26 -5.38
CA LYS A 76 -13.22 -1.59 -6.30
C LYS A 76 -12.50 -2.87 -5.84
N THR A 77 -12.71 -3.95 -6.57
CA THR A 77 -11.95 -5.18 -6.39
C THR A 77 -10.51 -5.00 -6.86
N ILE A 78 -9.56 -5.37 -6.01
CA ILE A 78 -8.13 -5.39 -6.31
C ILE A 78 -7.62 -6.81 -6.07
N ASN A 79 -6.93 -7.36 -7.06
CA ASN A 79 -6.28 -8.65 -6.97
C ASN A 79 -4.83 -8.45 -6.52
N LEU A 80 -4.47 -9.06 -5.40
CA LEU A 80 -3.11 -9.03 -4.88
C LEU A 80 -2.31 -10.24 -5.36
N LYS A 81 -1.01 -10.04 -5.53
CA LYS A 81 -0.08 -11.17 -5.67
C LYS A 81 -0.06 -11.97 -4.37
N PRO A 82 0.02 -13.31 -4.44
CA PRO A 82 0.07 -14.14 -3.24
C PRO A 82 1.30 -13.79 -2.41
N ILE A 83 1.19 -13.91 -1.08
CA ILE A 83 2.31 -13.70 -0.15
C ILE A 83 3.48 -14.61 -0.57
N LYS A 84 4.68 -14.04 -0.57
CA LYS A 84 5.90 -14.75 -0.85
C LYS A 84 6.82 -14.68 0.36
N LYS A 85 7.37 -15.84 0.75
CA LYS A 85 8.29 -15.96 1.89
C LYS A 85 9.72 -15.81 1.41
N ASP A 86 10.42 -14.82 1.94
CA ASP A 86 11.79 -14.52 1.55
C ASP A 86 12.75 -14.99 2.65
N VAL A 87 13.55 -16.01 2.34
CA VAL A 87 14.46 -16.60 3.34
C VAL A 87 15.65 -15.69 3.65
N LYS A 88 16.03 -14.80 2.71
CA LYS A 88 17.18 -13.88 2.80
C LYS A 88 16.98 -12.65 1.90
N GLY A 89 17.61 -11.52 2.23
CA GLY A 89 17.66 -10.31 1.41
C GLY A 89 16.84 -9.15 1.97
N GLU A 90 16.78 -8.04 1.23
CA GLU A 90 16.10 -6.80 1.68
C GLU A 90 14.60 -7.01 1.94
N CYS A 91 13.93 -7.82 1.11
CA CYS A 91 12.51 -8.11 1.28
C CYS A 91 12.18 -8.84 2.58
N ALA A 92 13.07 -9.76 3.02
CA ALA A 92 12.88 -10.51 4.25
C ALA A 92 12.86 -9.63 5.50
N CYS A 93 13.60 -8.51 5.51
CA CYS A 93 13.65 -7.60 6.65
C CYS A 93 12.72 -6.40 6.57
N ILE A 94 12.31 -5.98 5.36
CA ILE A 94 11.45 -4.81 5.15
C ILE A 94 9.99 -5.22 5.00
N GLU A 95 9.70 -6.05 4.00
CA GLU A 95 8.34 -6.36 3.56
C GLU A 95 7.73 -7.49 4.39
N GLU A 96 8.43 -8.64 4.46
CA GLU A 96 7.87 -9.87 5.00
C GLU A 96 7.49 -9.75 6.48
N SER A 97 8.28 -9.01 7.27
CA SER A 97 7.99 -8.78 8.69
C SER A 97 6.65 -8.07 8.89
N ALA A 98 6.38 -7.02 8.12
CA ALA A 98 5.14 -6.25 8.19
C ALA A 98 3.96 -7.06 7.61
N THR A 99 4.15 -7.71 6.47
CA THR A 99 3.12 -8.55 5.82
C THR A 99 2.65 -9.69 6.74
N ASN A 100 3.58 -10.42 7.36
CA ASN A 100 3.27 -11.48 8.34
C ASN A 100 2.56 -10.96 9.59
N LYS A 101 2.78 -9.69 9.95
CA LYS A 101 2.07 -9.07 11.06
C LYS A 101 0.62 -8.80 10.67
N PHE A 102 0.38 -8.16 9.53
CA PHE A 102 -0.97 -7.89 9.04
C PHE A 102 -1.79 -9.16 8.77
N GLU A 103 -1.17 -10.23 8.30
CA GLU A 103 -1.85 -11.53 8.08
C GLU A 103 -2.52 -12.06 9.36
N LYS A 104 -1.97 -11.72 10.53
CA LYS A 104 -2.46 -12.20 11.84
C LYS A 104 -3.47 -11.25 12.49
N GLU A 105 -3.62 -10.05 11.95
CA GLU A 105 -4.36 -8.97 12.58
C GLU A 105 -5.71 -8.81 11.89
N LYS A 106 -6.76 -8.59 12.69
CA LYS A 106 -8.13 -8.45 12.15
C LYS A 106 -8.53 -7.00 11.97
N SER A 107 -8.18 -6.15 12.92
CA SER A 107 -8.50 -4.73 12.93
C SER A 107 -7.22 -3.92 13.13
N VAL A 108 -7.06 -2.87 12.35
CA VAL A 108 -5.86 -2.03 12.35
C VAL A 108 -6.24 -0.56 12.16
N GLU A 109 -5.53 0.32 12.85
CA GLU A 109 -5.41 1.72 12.49
C GLU A 109 -4.00 1.94 11.92
N VAL A 110 -3.93 2.51 10.73
CA VAL A 110 -2.68 2.85 10.05
C VAL A 110 -2.60 4.36 9.85
N ILE A 111 -1.50 4.95 10.31
CA ILE A 111 -1.19 6.37 10.09
C ILE A 111 -0.18 6.48 8.96
N PHE A 112 -0.50 7.27 7.94
CA PHE A 112 0.38 7.50 6.80
C PHE A 112 1.35 8.65 7.09
N PRO A 113 2.63 8.54 6.68
CA PRO A 113 3.64 9.58 6.90
C PRO A 113 3.52 10.78 5.93
N CYS A 114 2.34 11.00 5.35
CA CYS A 114 2.09 12.10 4.41
C CYS A 114 1.68 13.39 5.14
N GLU A 115 1.82 14.52 4.44
CA GLU A 115 1.30 15.80 4.92
C GLU A 115 -0.20 15.70 5.24
N GLY A 116 -0.58 16.14 6.44
CA GLY A 116 -1.95 16.00 6.96
C GLY A 116 -2.24 14.70 7.73
N GLN A 117 -1.26 13.79 7.88
CA GLN A 117 -1.35 12.56 8.68
C GLN A 117 -2.64 11.77 8.42
N ARG A 118 -2.88 11.40 7.14
CA ARG A 118 -4.03 10.57 6.80
C ARG A 118 -4.00 9.28 7.61
N ARG A 119 -5.19 8.86 8.04
CA ARG A 119 -5.38 7.62 8.78
C ARG A 119 -6.30 6.69 8.01
N CYS A 120 -6.06 5.40 8.15
CA CYS A 120 -6.99 4.38 7.73
C CYS A 120 -7.25 3.44 8.90
N GLU A 121 -8.49 3.44 9.38
CA GLU A 121 -8.97 2.51 10.40
C GLU A 121 -9.95 1.54 9.76
N GLY A 122 -9.75 0.24 10.00
CA GLY A 122 -10.65 -0.76 9.46
C GLY A 122 -10.18 -2.20 9.66
N THR A 123 -10.82 -3.09 8.92
CA THR A 123 -10.54 -4.52 8.97
C THR A 123 -9.54 -4.89 7.89
N VAL A 124 -8.56 -5.72 8.21
CA VAL A 124 -7.65 -6.31 7.21
C VAL A 124 -8.47 -7.28 6.36
N ASN A 125 -8.70 -6.93 5.09
CA ASN A 125 -9.51 -7.71 4.16
C ASN A 125 -8.66 -8.69 3.35
N GLN A 126 -7.50 -8.22 2.85
CA GLN A 126 -6.56 -9.05 2.08
C GLN A 126 -5.13 -8.67 2.40
N VAL A 127 -4.26 -9.66 2.39
CA VAL A 127 -2.81 -9.51 2.53
C VAL A 127 -2.15 -10.25 1.38
N GLY A 128 -1.29 -9.55 0.65
CA GLY A 128 -0.51 -10.07 -0.45
C GLY A 128 0.94 -9.64 -0.35
N GLU A 129 1.74 -10.06 -1.32
CA GLU A 129 3.15 -9.66 -1.40
C GLU A 129 3.27 -8.13 -1.46
N GLY A 130 3.90 -7.53 -0.46
CA GLY A 130 4.16 -6.09 -0.37
C GLY A 130 2.94 -5.20 -0.12
N ILE A 131 1.74 -5.78 -0.09
CA ILE A 131 0.49 -5.01 -0.14
C ILE A 131 -0.53 -5.54 0.87
N VAL A 132 -1.17 -4.63 1.58
CA VAL A 132 -2.29 -4.93 2.47
C VAL A 132 -3.50 -4.08 2.08
N ILE A 133 -4.67 -4.69 2.09
CA ILE A 133 -5.94 -4.01 1.90
C ILE A 133 -6.66 -3.94 3.23
N VAL A 134 -6.86 -2.73 3.73
CA VAL A 134 -7.70 -2.42 4.89
C VAL A 134 -9.00 -1.80 4.38
N SER A 135 -10.13 -2.33 4.83
CA SER A 135 -11.45 -1.87 4.40
C SER A 135 -12.18 -1.20 5.57
N SER A 136 -12.74 -0.03 5.30
CA SER A 136 -13.74 0.64 6.12
C SER A 136 -15.07 0.72 5.36
N PRO A 137 -16.20 1.07 6.02
CA PRO A 137 -17.47 1.23 5.32
C PRO A 137 -17.46 2.29 4.20
N SER A 138 -16.56 3.28 4.28
CA SER A 138 -16.50 4.41 3.35
C SER A 138 -15.42 4.29 2.27
N GLU A 139 -14.34 3.56 2.53
CA GLU A 139 -13.20 3.48 1.62
C GLU A 139 -12.38 2.20 1.81
N GLN A 140 -11.63 1.84 0.78
CA GLN A 140 -10.61 0.81 0.83
C GLN A 140 -9.23 1.46 0.76
N CYS A 141 -8.37 1.13 1.72
CA CYS A 141 -6.99 1.59 1.80
C CYS A 141 -6.05 0.47 1.36
N ILE A 142 -5.30 0.73 0.31
CA ILE A 142 -4.29 -0.17 -0.24
C ILE A 142 -2.94 0.33 0.21
N LEU A 143 -2.24 -0.46 1.01
CA LEU A 143 -1.05 -0.07 1.77
C LEU A 143 0.18 -0.78 1.22
N SER A 144 1.29 -0.07 1.06
CA SER A 144 2.61 -0.68 0.83
C SER A 144 3.22 -1.09 2.18
N THR A 145 3.38 -2.38 2.43
CA THR A 145 3.96 -2.87 3.70
C THR A 145 5.43 -2.48 3.87
N CYS A 146 6.11 -2.10 2.79
CA CYS A 146 7.48 -1.61 2.82
C CYS A 146 7.63 -0.14 3.20
N GLN A 147 6.55 0.64 3.11
CA GLN A 147 6.58 2.10 3.24
C GLN A 147 5.67 2.60 4.37
N VAL A 148 5.12 1.70 5.18
CA VAL A 148 4.35 2.11 6.36
C VAL A 148 5.32 2.54 7.45
N ASP A 149 5.34 3.84 7.77
CA ASP A 149 6.04 4.37 8.93
C ASP A 149 5.15 4.31 10.18
N ALA A 150 5.82 4.15 11.33
CA ALA A 150 5.30 3.85 12.66
C ALA A 150 3.98 4.55 13.07
N ALA A 151 2.86 3.81 13.03
CA ALA A 151 1.90 3.68 14.15
C ALA A 151 0.81 2.67 13.76
N PHE A 152 1.07 1.39 14.02
CA PHE A 152 0.02 0.39 14.10
C PHE A 152 -0.56 0.44 15.51
N LEU A 153 -1.70 1.10 15.69
CA LEU A 153 -2.49 0.88 16.89
C LEU A 153 -3.32 -0.38 16.65
N PHE A 154 -2.80 -1.53 17.09
CA PHE A 154 -3.62 -2.73 17.21
C PHE A 154 -4.60 -2.50 18.34
N GLN A 155 -5.82 -2.07 18.03
CA GLN A 155 -6.90 -2.23 18.99
C GLN A 155 -7.15 -3.73 19.11
N GLN A 156 -6.63 -4.36 20.17
CA GLN A 156 -7.25 -5.57 20.65
C GLN A 156 -8.67 -5.19 21.04
N VAL A 157 -9.65 -5.63 20.24
CA VAL A 157 -11.05 -5.56 20.64
C VAL A 157 -11.13 -6.29 21.97
N SER A 158 -11.23 -5.52 23.05
CA SER A 158 -11.57 -6.05 24.35
C SER A 158 -12.94 -6.70 24.18
N ASN A 159 -12.98 -8.03 24.17
CA ASN A 159 -14.22 -8.75 24.33
C ASN A 159 -14.77 -8.39 25.72
N SER A 160 -15.66 -7.40 25.75
CA SER A 160 -16.55 -7.16 26.87
C SER A 160 -17.40 -8.42 27.03
N LYS A 161 -17.17 -9.14 28.12
CA LYS A 161 -18.07 -10.21 28.58
C LYS A 161 -19.45 -9.66 28.89
#